data_AF-A0A161MGV5-F1
#
_entry.id   AF-A0A161MGV5-F1
#
_cell.length_a   1.000
_cell.length_b   1.000
_cell.length_c   1.000
_cell.angle_alpha   90.00
_cell.angle_beta   90.00
_cell.angle_gamma   90.00
#
_symmetry.space_group_name_H-M   'P 1'
#
loop_
_entity.id
_entity.type
_entity.pdbx_description
1 polymer ?
#
loop_
_entity_poly.entity_id
_entity_poly.type
_entity_poly.pdbx_seq_one_letter_code
_entity_poly.pdbx_strand_id
1 'polypeptide(L)'
;RFKEVALLLRSHGIDLVHNRFLILQGEVEQIALMKPKAQNEHDTGMLEYLEDIIGTTRFKVPLQKLEVKLEELNTERQEKYNKIKVAEKEREALREPMRDAVQFLMKENECTIIKNKIHQWHLNDCQNKLKQYTEEKASLDSLLSEVKQKIKVCNEELAVKEKQVSVKIKELDVIKGKR
;
A
#
# COMPACT_ATOMS: atom_id res chain seq x y z
N ARG A 1 33.36 67.24 12.36
CA ARG A 1 34.71 67.82 12.57
C ARG A 1 35.76 66.75 12.86
N PHE A 2 35.77 66.04 14.00
CA PHE A 2 36.81 65.00 14.26
C PHE A 2 36.78 63.78 13.32
N LYS A 3 35.60 63.36 12.83
CA LYS A 3 35.48 62.20 11.92
C LYS A 3 36.15 62.42 10.56
N GLU A 4 36.05 63.62 10.00
CA GLU A 4 36.65 63.95 8.69
C GLU A 4 38.18 64.00 8.79
N VAL A 5 38.71 64.57 9.88
CA VAL A 5 40.15 64.60 10.18
C VAL A 5 40.68 63.17 10.41
N ALA A 6 39.95 62.34 11.15
CA ALA A 6 40.31 60.94 11.36
C ALA A 6 40.31 60.13 10.05
N LEU A 7 39.36 60.37 9.15
CA LEU A 7 39.32 59.72 7.83
C LEU A 7 40.50 60.14 6.94
N LEU A 8 40.84 61.43 6.94
CA LEU A 8 41.99 61.96 6.20
C LEU A 8 43.32 61.43 6.74
N LEU A 9 43.48 61.33 8.06
CA LEU A 9 44.70 60.77 8.66
C LEU A 9 44.81 59.26 8.42
N ARG A 10 43.67 58.55 8.43
CA ARG A 10 43.61 57.13 8.09
C ARG A 10 44.03 56.85 6.65
N SER A 11 43.72 57.74 5.70
CA SER A 11 44.21 57.59 4.32
C SER A 11 45.73 57.75 4.18
N HIS A 12 46.36 58.39 5.16
CA HIS A 12 47.82 58.53 5.27
C HIS A 12 48.44 57.48 6.21
N GLY A 13 47.68 56.46 6.63
CA GLY A 13 48.16 55.37 7.47
C GLY A 13 48.25 55.71 8.97
N ILE A 14 47.72 56.85 9.41
CA ILE A 14 47.69 57.25 10.83
C ILE A 14 46.32 56.89 11.41
N ASP A 15 46.29 55.86 12.26
CA ASP A 15 45.07 55.43 12.94
C ASP A 15 44.89 56.15 14.29
N LEU A 16 43.81 56.93 14.38
CA LEU A 16 43.40 57.64 15.60
C LEU A 16 42.34 56.87 16.41
N VAL A 17 41.88 55.71 15.94
CA VAL A 17 40.83 54.94 16.65
C VAL A 17 41.42 54.25 17.89
N HIS A 18 42.59 53.64 17.74
CA HIS A 18 43.25 52.92 18.84
C HIS A 18 44.52 53.62 19.36
N ASN A 19 44.89 54.78 18.78
CA ASN A 19 46.03 55.61 19.20
C ASN A 19 47.38 54.86 19.32
N ARG A 20 47.57 53.76 18.59
CA ARG A 20 48.74 52.86 18.71
C ARG A 20 50.07 53.46 18.21
N PHE A 21 50.05 54.69 17.69
CA PHE A 21 51.25 55.44 17.35
C PHE A 21 51.84 56.18 18.57
N LEU A 22 51.06 56.34 19.64
CA LEU A 22 51.56 56.83 20.92
C LEU A 22 52.15 55.66 21.69
N ILE A 23 53.36 55.86 22.22
CA ILE A 23 54.02 54.89 23.10
C ILE A 23 54.35 55.64 24.38
N LEU A 24 53.57 55.40 25.41
CA LEU A 24 53.81 55.96 26.74
C LEU A 24 54.48 54.93 27.64
N GLN A 25 55.32 55.39 28.57
CA GLN A 25 56.06 54.50 29.48
C GLN A 25 55.12 53.56 30.26
N GLY A 26 53.94 54.05 30.68
CA GLY A 26 52.94 53.22 31.37
C GLY A 26 52.25 52.17 30.49
N GLU A 27 52.15 52.39 29.18
CA GLU A 27 51.54 51.41 28.25
C GLU A 27 52.48 50.21 28.02
N VAL A 28 53.80 50.46 27.98
CA VAL A 28 54.80 49.40 27.85
C VAL A 28 54.77 48.46 29.05
N GLU A 29 54.62 49.00 30.27
CA GLU A 29 54.48 48.22 31.50
C GLU A 29 53.16 47.44 31.53
N GLN A 30 52.06 48.04 31.05
CA GLN A 30 50.77 47.34 30.94
C GLN A 30 50.83 46.16 29.96
N ILE A 31 51.47 46.33 28.80
CA ILE A 31 51.65 45.24 27.82
C ILE A 31 52.50 44.11 28.41
N ALA A 32 53.56 44.42 29.16
CA ALA A 32 54.40 43.41 29.80
C ALA A 32 53.64 42.60 30.88
N LEU A 33 52.60 43.19 31.48
CA LEU A 33 51.76 42.57 32.49
C LEU A 33 50.48 41.94 31.94
N MET A 34 50.22 42.04 30.63
CA MET A 34 49.05 41.45 30.00
C MET A 34 49.09 39.91 30.10
N LYS A 35 47.93 39.33 30.40
CA LYS A 35 47.76 37.87 30.38
C LYS A 35 47.65 37.39 28.91
N PRO A 36 48.03 36.13 28.60
CA PRO A 36 47.91 35.60 27.25
C PRO A 36 46.49 35.66 26.64
N LYS A 37 45.46 35.55 27.48
CA LYS A 37 44.04 35.67 27.10
C LYS A 37 43.28 36.40 28.20
N ALA A 38 42.29 37.20 27.82
CA ALA A 38 41.36 37.82 28.77
C ALA A 38 40.69 36.77 29.66
N GLN A 39 40.67 37.01 30.97
CA GLN A 39 39.94 36.17 31.92
C GLN A 39 38.48 36.61 32.07
N ASN A 40 38.23 37.92 31.94
CA ASN A 40 36.92 38.54 32.07
C ASN A 40 36.69 39.46 30.87
N GLU A 41 35.42 39.78 30.55
CA GLU A 41 35.05 40.65 29.43
C GLU A 41 35.58 42.10 29.56
N HIS A 42 35.93 42.52 30.77
CA HIS A 42 36.48 43.84 31.06
C HIS A 42 38.02 43.91 31.06
N ASP A 43 38.70 42.76 30.95
CA ASP A 43 40.16 42.69 30.90
C ASP A 43 40.60 42.38 29.47
N THR A 44 41.62 43.09 28.97
CA THR A 44 42.15 42.86 27.61
C THR A 44 43.42 42.05 27.70
N GLY A 45 43.37 40.79 27.29
CA GLY A 45 44.54 39.95 27.15
C GLY A 45 45.33 40.26 25.87
N MET A 46 46.51 39.65 25.77
CA MET A 46 47.41 39.80 24.63
C MET A 46 46.77 39.27 23.34
N LEU A 47 45.96 38.22 23.41
CA LEU A 47 45.22 37.70 22.26
C LEU A 47 44.20 38.72 21.73
N GLU A 48 43.37 39.28 22.61
CA GLU A 48 42.36 40.28 22.24
C GLU A 48 43.02 41.55 21.69
N TYR A 49 44.17 41.94 22.26
CA TYR A 49 44.98 43.03 21.76
C TYR A 49 45.51 42.77 20.33
N LEU A 50 46.01 41.57 20.04
CA LEU A 50 46.45 41.19 18.69
C LEU A 50 45.29 41.10 17.69
N GLU A 51 44.13 40.60 18.11
CA GLU A 51 42.94 40.54 17.27
C GLU A 51 42.42 41.92 16.90
N ASP A 52 42.55 42.89 17.80
CA ASP A 52 42.23 44.28 17.55
C ASP A 52 43.27 44.95 16.61
N ILE A 53 44.53 44.52 16.65
CA ILE A 53 45.56 44.96 15.67
C ILE A 53 45.26 44.45 14.28
N ILE A 54 44.93 43.17 14.16
CA ILE A 54 44.66 42.53 12.87
C ILE A 54 43.24 42.90 12.36
N GLY A 55 42.34 43.29 13.27
CA GLY A 55 40.94 43.60 12.98
C GLY A 55 40.05 42.37 12.86
N THR A 56 40.45 41.23 13.43
CA THR A 56 39.66 39.98 13.44
C THR A 56 38.53 40.01 14.46
N THR A 57 38.55 40.93 15.43
CA THR A 57 37.50 41.11 16.44
C THR A 57 36.10 41.23 15.84
N ARG A 58 35.97 41.82 14.64
CA ARG A 58 34.69 41.97 13.92
C ARG A 58 34.02 40.64 13.57
N PHE A 59 34.78 39.54 13.48
CA PHE A 59 34.27 38.23 13.10
C PHE A 59 33.78 37.40 14.29
N LYS A 60 34.19 37.74 15.52
CA LYS A 60 33.80 36.96 16.72
C LYS A 60 32.29 36.83 16.88
N VAL A 61 31.58 37.97 16.85
CA VAL A 61 30.12 37.99 17.05
C VAL A 61 29.36 37.28 15.91
N PRO A 62 29.65 37.54 14.61
CA PRO A 62 29.05 36.76 13.53
C PRO A 62 29.32 35.25 13.61
N LEU A 63 30.55 34.84 13.95
CA LEU A 63 30.91 33.43 14.07
C LEU A 63 30.15 32.74 15.21
N GLN A 64 30.06 33.36 16.38
CA GLN A 64 29.28 32.83 17.50
C GLN A 64 27.80 32.65 17.12
N LYS A 65 27.20 33.61 16.40
CA LYS A 65 25.82 33.48 15.92
C LYS A 65 25.64 32.34 14.91
N LEU A 66 26.62 32.16 14.03
CA LEU A 66 26.62 31.06 13.05
C LEU A 66 26.77 29.71 13.74
N GLU A 67 27.62 29.62 14.75
CA GLU A 67 27.82 28.41 15.55
C GLU A 67 26.53 27.99 16.26
N VAL A 68 25.85 28.91 16.94
CA VAL A 68 24.54 28.64 17.57
C VAL A 68 23.53 28.14 16.54
N LYS A 69 23.43 28.82 15.38
CA LYS A 69 22.49 28.42 14.33
C LYS A 69 22.84 27.06 13.70
N LEU A 70 24.12 26.74 13.60
CA LEU A 70 24.59 25.44 13.12
C LEU A 70 24.17 24.32 14.08
N GLU A 71 24.33 24.53 15.39
CA GLU A 71 23.90 23.58 16.42
C GLU A 71 22.37 23.36 16.42
N GLU A 72 21.59 24.43 16.27
CA GLU A 72 20.13 24.34 16.11
C GLU A 72 19.74 23.49 14.89
N LEU A 73 20.32 23.78 13.72
CA LEU A 73 20.05 23.03 12.49
C LEU A 73 20.52 21.58 12.56
N ASN A 74 21.65 21.32 13.22
CA ASN A 74 22.15 19.96 13.43
C ASN A 74 21.20 19.16 14.32
N THR A 75 20.69 19.78 15.38
CA THR A 75 19.69 19.16 16.27
C THR A 75 18.42 18.82 15.51
N GLU A 76 17.86 19.78 14.75
CA GLU A 76 16.66 19.55 13.93
C GLU A 76 16.86 18.45 12.88
N ARG A 77 18.02 18.45 12.20
CA ARG A 77 18.39 17.41 11.24
C ARG A 77 18.45 16.04 11.92
N GLN A 78 19.05 15.96 13.10
CA GLN A 78 19.20 14.70 13.83
C GLN A 78 17.84 14.14 14.26
N GLU A 79 16.94 15.00 14.74
CA GLU A 79 15.57 14.60 15.08
C GLU A 79 14.81 14.05 13.87
N LYS A 80 14.85 14.78 12.74
CA LYS A 80 14.20 14.37 11.49
C LYS A 80 14.78 13.04 10.98
N TYR A 81 16.10 12.90 11.02
CA TYR A 81 16.78 11.67 10.61
C TYR A 81 16.36 10.47 11.48
N ASN A 82 16.30 10.66 12.80
CA ASN A 82 15.87 9.61 13.72
C ASN A 82 14.42 9.18 13.43
N LYS A 83 13.50 10.12 13.18
CA LYS A 83 12.11 9.82 12.80
C LYS A 83 12.02 9.00 11.51
N ILE A 84 12.75 9.39 10.48
CA ILE A 84 12.77 8.67 9.20
C ILE A 84 13.33 7.26 9.39
N LYS A 85 14.43 7.12 10.15
CA LYS A 85 15.07 5.83 10.38
C LYS A 85 14.17 4.85 11.13
N VAL A 86 13.33 5.33 12.05
CA VAL A 86 12.31 4.49 12.71
C VAL A 86 11.25 4.05 11.70
N ALA A 87 10.69 4.98 10.92
CA ALA A 87 9.68 4.67 9.92
C ALA A 87 10.20 3.69 8.84
N GLU A 88 11.46 3.82 8.42
CA GLU A 88 12.08 2.87 7.49
C GLU A 88 12.19 1.46 8.06
N LYS A 89 12.55 1.34 9.35
CA LYS A 89 12.60 0.04 10.03
C LYS A 89 11.22 -0.59 10.14
N GLU A 90 10.20 0.19 10.50
CA GLU A 90 8.81 -0.27 10.57
C GLU A 90 8.31 -0.73 9.20
N ARG A 91 8.61 0.04 8.15
CA ARG A 91 8.26 -0.32 6.77
C ARG A 91 8.92 -1.63 6.34
N GLU A 92 10.21 -1.82 6.65
CA GLU A 92 10.89 -3.06 6.28
C GLU A 92 10.37 -4.26 7.08
N ALA A 93 10.05 -4.07 8.37
CA ALA A 93 9.44 -5.09 9.21
C ALA A 93 8.06 -5.54 8.68
N LEU A 94 7.27 -4.63 8.11
CA LEU A 94 5.95 -4.94 7.53
C LEU A 94 6.02 -5.60 6.14
N ARG A 95 7.19 -5.60 5.50
CA ARG A 95 7.36 -6.11 4.13
C ARG A 95 7.16 -7.62 4.02
N GLU A 96 7.70 -8.38 4.97
CA GLU A 96 7.57 -9.84 4.99
C GLU A 96 6.12 -10.27 5.29
N PRO A 97 5.44 -9.76 6.35
CA PRO A 97 4.02 -10.05 6.57
C PRO A 97 3.12 -9.68 5.39
N MET A 98 3.42 -8.56 4.71
CA MET A 98 2.70 -8.16 3.49
C MET A 98 2.88 -9.21 2.38
N ARG A 99 4.11 -9.67 2.14
CA ARG A 99 4.41 -10.70 1.13
C ARG A 99 3.69 -12.00 1.43
N ASP A 100 3.69 -12.43 2.69
CA ASP A 100 2.99 -13.65 3.13
C ASP A 100 1.48 -13.54 2.93
N ALA A 101 0.88 -12.39 3.29
CA ALA A 101 -0.54 -12.14 3.07
C ALA A 101 -0.91 -12.15 1.57
N VAL A 102 -0.08 -11.55 0.72
CA VAL A 102 -0.29 -11.57 -0.74
C VAL A 102 -0.18 -13.00 -1.29
N GLN A 103 0.82 -13.77 -0.85
CA GLN A 103 0.96 -15.18 -1.24
C GLN A 103 -0.26 -16.00 -0.83
N PHE A 104 -0.75 -15.81 0.40
CA PHE A 104 -1.97 -16.46 0.88
C PHE A 104 -3.19 -16.16 -0.02
N LEU A 105 -3.41 -14.88 -0.35
CA LEU A 105 -4.51 -14.49 -1.25
C LEU A 105 -4.37 -15.08 -2.65
N MET A 106 -3.15 -15.15 -3.19
CA MET A 106 -2.90 -15.81 -4.48
C MET A 106 -3.27 -17.30 -4.40
N LYS A 107 -2.90 -17.99 -3.33
CA LYS A 107 -3.26 -19.39 -3.10
C LYS A 107 -4.76 -19.61 -2.90
N GLU A 108 -5.44 -18.73 -2.18
CA GLU A 108 -6.90 -18.78 -2.08
C GLU A 108 -7.58 -18.61 -3.44
N ASN A 109 -7.08 -17.71 -4.28
CA ASN A 109 -7.60 -17.51 -5.62
C ASN A 109 -7.39 -18.74 -6.50
N GLU A 110 -6.19 -19.34 -6.47
CA GLU A 110 -5.91 -20.62 -7.15
C GLU A 110 -6.89 -21.72 -6.70
N CYS A 111 -7.08 -21.88 -5.39
CA CYS A 111 -8.03 -22.83 -4.82
C CYS A 111 -9.48 -22.56 -5.29
N THR A 112 -9.89 -21.30 -5.36
CA THR A 112 -11.22 -20.89 -5.80
C THR A 112 -11.44 -21.22 -7.28
N ILE A 113 -10.44 -20.98 -8.12
CA ILE A 113 -10.49 -21.35 -9.54
C ILE A 113 -10.63 -22.87 -9.70
N ILE A 114 -9.85 -23.65 -8.94
CA ILE A 114 -9.93 -25.12 -8.99
C ILE A 114 -11.31 -25.61 -8.53
N LYS A 115 -11.84 -25.08 -7.42
CA LYS A 115 -13.20 -25.40 -6.95
C LYS A 115 -14.26 -25.07 -8.00
N ASN A 116 -14.14 -23.91 -8.66
CA ASN A 116 -15.06 -23.52 -9.74
C ASN A 116 -15.02 -24.54 -10.89
N LYS A 117 -13.82 -24.95 -11.34
CA LYS A 117 -13.67 -26.00 -12.37
C LYS A 117 -14.33 -27.32 -11.96
N ILE A 118 -14.18 -27.73 -10.71
CA ILE A 118 -14.81 -28.94 -10.17
C ILE A 118 -16.34 -28.80 -10.22
N HIS A 119 -16.89 -27.67 -9.80
CA HIS A 119 -18.34 -27.41 -9.86
C HIS A 119 -18.86 -27.41 -11.31
N GLN A 120 -18.13 -26.79 -12.25
CA GLN A 120 -18.49 -26.82 -13.68
C GLN A 120 -18.48 -28.24 -14.24
N TRP A 121 -17.49 -29.04 -13.87
CA TRP A 121 -17.43 -30.45 -14.26
C TRP A 121 -18.63 -31.23 -13.72
N HIS A 122 -18.96 -31.08 -12.43
CA HIS A 122 -20.14 -31.72 -11.83
C HIS A 122 -21.44 -31.28 -12.50
N LEU A 123 -21.59 -29.99 -12.81
CA LEU A 123 -22.76 -29.49 -13.54
C LEU A 123 -22.91 -30.15 -14.91
N ASN A 124 -21.81 -30.25 -15.67
CA ASN A 124 -21.82 -30.89 -16.98
C ASN A 124 -22.13 -32.39 -16.91
N ASP A 125 -21.55 -33.10 -15.93
CA ASP A 125 -21.85 -34.53 -15.70
C ASP A 125 -23.33 -34.75 -15.36
N CYS A 126 -23.88 -33.95 -14.44
CA CYS A 126 -25.31 -33.97 -14.11
C CYS A 126 -26.18 -33.63 -15.32
N GLN A 127 -25.81 -32.64 -16.15
CA GLN A 127 -26.53 -32.30 -17.37
C GLN A 127 -26.51 -33.43 -18.40
N ASN A 128 -25.40 -34.14 -18.56
CA ASN A 128 -25.30 -35.27 -19.46
C ASN A 128 -26.18 -36.44 -19.00
N LYS A 129 -26.16 -36.76 -17.70
CA LYS A 129 -27.06 -37.76 -17.11
C LYS A 129 -28.53 -37.36 -17.26
N LEU A 130 -28.86 -36.08 -17.04
CA LEU A 130 -30.21 -35.57 -17.24
C LEU A 130 -30.66 -35.76 -18.70
N LYS A 131 -29.81 -35.44 -19.67
CA LYS A 131 -30.09 -35.66 -21.10
C LYS A 131 -30.38 -37.14 -21.40
N GLN A 132 -29.54 -38.05 -20.92
CA GLN A 132 -29.75 -39.49 -21.07
C GLN A 132 -31.11 -39.92 -20.49
N TYR A 133 -31.43 -39.52 -19.25
CA TYR A 133 -32.72 -39.86 -18.65
C TYR A 133 -33.91 -39.21 -19.37
N THR A 134 -33.77 -38.02 -19.93
CA THR A 134 -34.84 -37.39 -20.72
C THR A 134 -35.05 -38.10 -22.05
N GLU A 135 -34.00 -38.58 -22.70
CA GLU A 135 -34.07 -39.38 -23.93
C GLU A 135 -34.72 -40.74 -23.66
N GLU A 136 -34.27 -41.42 -22.59
CA GLU A 136 -34.88 -42.68 -22.14
C GLU A 136 -36.37 -42.49 -21.82
N LYS A 137 -36.72 -41.44 -21.06
CA LYS A 137 -38.12 -41.11 -20.75
C LYS A 137 -38.93 -40.83 -22.00
N ALA A 138 -38.41 -40.07 -22.97
CA ALA A 138 -39.10 -39.80 -24.23
C ALA A 138 -39.35 -41.09 -25.05
N SER A 139 -38.36 -41.99 -25.08
CA SER A 139 -38.52 -43.30 -25.73
C SER A 139 -39.58 -44.17 -25.06
N LEU A 140 -39.60 -44.20 -23.72
CA LEU A 140 -40.60 -44.88 -22.91
C LEU A 140 -42.00 -44.29 -23.12
N ASP A 141 -42.13 -42.95 -23.13
CA ASP A 141 -43.40 -42.27 -23.37
C ASP A 141 -43.95 -42.58 -24.78
N SER A 142 -43.08 -42.70 -25.79
CA SER A 142 -43.46 -43.14 -27.15
C SER A 142 -43.97 -44.59 -27.15
N LEU A 143 -43.21 -45.52 -26.56
CA LEU A 143 -43.61 -46.92 -26.44
C LEU A 143 -44.94 -47.07 -25.69
N LEU A 144 -45.13 -46.29 -24.63
CA LEU A 144 -46.34 -46.30 -23.82
C LEU A 144 -47.54 -45.77 -24.62
N SER A 145 -47.34 -44.75 -25.48
CA SER A 145 -48.35 -44.28 -26.43
C SER A 145 -48.72 -45.36 -27.46
N GLU A 146 -47.73 -46.05 -28.04
CA GLU A 146 -47.98 -47.16 -28.98
C GLU A 146 -48.74 -48.31 -28.33
N VAL A 147 -48.35 -48.72 -27.12
CA VAL A 147 -49.05 -49.76 -26.37
C VAL A 147 -50.48 -49.33 -26.04
N LYS A 148 -50.69 -48.07 -25.63
CA LYS A 148 -52.04 -47.52 -25.42
C LYS A 148 -52.88 -47.56 -26.70
N GLN A 149 -52.30 -47.25 -27.87
CA GLN A 149 -53.00 -47.38 -29.15
C GLN A 149 -53.33 -48.84 -29.48
N LYS A 150 -52.39 -49.76 -29.32
CA LYS A 150 -52.62 -51.20 -29.52
C LYS A 150 -53.72 -51.74 -28.61
N ILE A 151 -53.75 -51.33 -27.34
CA ILE A 151 -54.81 -51.70 -26.40
C ILE A 151 -56.17 -51.14 -26.86
N LYS A 152 -56.24 -49.89 -27.34
CA LYS A 152 -57.49 -49.33 -27.88
C LYS A 152 -58.01 -50.13 -29.06
N VAL A 153 -57.15 -50.43 -30.05
CA VAL A 153 -57.53 -51.25 -31.21
C VAL A 153 -57.98 -52.64 -30.78
N CYS A 154 -57.25 -53.30 -29.88
CA CYS A 154 -57.61 -54.63 -29.39
C CYS A 154 -58.95 -54.63 -28.63
N ASN A 155 -59.24 -53.57 -27.85
CA ASN A 155 -60.52 -53.39 -27.18
C ASN A 155 -61.67 -53.14 -28.17
N GLU A 156 -61.43 -52.37 -29.24
CA GLU A 156 -62.41 -52.18 -30.32
C GLU A 156 -62.69 -53.50 -31.05
N GLU A 157 -61.66 -54.29 -31.35
CA GLU A 157 -61.79 -55.63 -31.94
C GLU A 157 -62.55 -56.60 -31.02
N LEU A 158 -62.27 -56.57 -29.71
CA LEU A 158 -63.01 -57.36 -28.72
C LEU A 158 -64.49 -56.95 -28.69
N ALA A 159 -64.81 -55.66 -28.67
CA ALA A 159 -66.19 -55.19 -28.69
C ALA A 159 -66.94 -55.60 -29.98
N VAL A 160 -66.24 -55.62 -31.13
CA VAL A 160 -66.82 -56.13 -32.39
C VAL A 160 -67.04 -57.64 -32.32
N LYS A 161 -66.07 -58.40 -31.81
CA LYS A 161 -66.22 -59.86 -31.64
C LYS A 161 -67.30 -60.21 -30.61
N GLU A 162 -67.42 -59.49 -29.51
CA GLU A 162 -68.49 -59.66 -28.52
C GLU A 162 -69.87 -59.40 -29.15
N LYS A 163 -70.01 -58.36 -29.98
CA LYS A 163 -71.24 -58.13 -30.75
C LYS A 163 -71.53 -59.28 -31.70
N GLN A 164 -70.53 -59.79 -32.44
CA GLN A 164 -70.69 -60.96 -33.32
C GLN A 164 -71.07 -62.22 -32.55
N VAL A 165 -70.47 -62.46 -31.38
CA VAL A 165 -70.83 -63.57 -30.50
C VAL A 165 -72.27 -63.41 -30.00
N SER A 166 -72.71 -62.20 -29.63
CA SER A 166 -74.10 -61.95 -29.23
C SER A 166 -75.10 -62.22 -30.36
N VAL A 167 -74.74 -61.88 -31.61
CA VAL A 167 -75.57 -62.18 -32.79
C VAL A 167 -75.61 -63.68 -33.05
N LYS A 168 -74.46 -64.37 -33.00
CA LYS A 168 -74.40 -65.83 -33.15
C LYS A 168 -75.12 -66.59 -32.02
N ILE A 169 -75.11 -66.08 -30.80
CA ILE A 169 -75.88 -66.64 -29.68
C ILE A 169 -77.39 -66.50 -29.97
N LYS A 170 -77.83 -65.33 -30.45
CA LYS A 170 -79.23 -65.14 -30.87
C LYS A 170 -79.62 -66.06 -32.03
N GLU A 171 -78.74 -66.28 -33.01
CA GLU A 171 -78.97 -67.23 -34.10
C GLU A 171 -79.04 -68.69 -33.60
N LEU A 172 -78.18 -69.08 -32.65
CA LEU A 172 -78.22 -70.40 -32.01
C LEU A 172 -79.50 -70.61 -31.17
N ASP A 173 -80.01 -69.58 -30.51
CA ASP A 173 -81.28 -69.66 -29.77
C ASP A 173 -82.48 -69.78 -30.72
N VAL A 174 -82.45 -69.12 -31.88
CA VAL A 174 -83.47 -69.31 -32.93
C VAL A 174 -83.44 -70.73 -33.51
N ILE A 175 -82.26 -71.36 -33.58
CA ILE A 175 -82.10 -72.75 -34.03
C ILE A 175 -82.53 -73.74 -32.94
N LYS A 176 -82.26 -73.46 -31.66
CA LYS A 176 -82.70 -74.30 -30.53
C LYS A 176 -84.20 -74.20 -30.23
N GLY A 177 -84.86 -73.10 -30.59
CA GLY A 177 -86.33 -72.95 -30.51
C GLY A 177 -87.12 -73.67 -31.62
N LYS A 178 -86.44 -74.32 -32.57
CA LYS A 178 -87.04 -75.14 -33.64
C LYS A 178 -86.93 -76.65 -33.40
N ARG A 179 -86.71 -77.08 -32.16
CA ARG A 179 -86.81 -78.49 -31.74
C ARG A 179 -87.92 -78.69 -30.73
#